data_AF-A0A3B9FZZ0-F1
#
_entry.id   AF-A0A3B9FZZ0-F1
#
_cell.length_a   1.000
_cell.length_b   1.000
_cell.length_c   1.000
_cell.angle_alpha   90.00
_cell.angle_beta   90.00
_cell.angle_gamma   90.00
#
_symmetry.space_group_name_H-M   'P 1'
#
loop_
_entity.id
_entity.type
_entity.pdbx_description
1 polymer ?
#
loop_
_entity_poly.entity_id
_entity_poly.type
_entity_poly.pdbx_seq_one_letter_code
_entity_poly.pdbx_strand_id
1 'polypeptide(L)'
;MKRISFKLFLIGFLLILSGCAGIPERQKDTTEFKAVIVSDLHYTQNKGTVSTIIPLISAAGKCYEAFFREVLDIHPDVLIITGDNTNSGNADDAHALYEMLKPVKDAGIRIVMTTGNHDFNNMSPAGYEEIYFPLFDIHSRDKASLSYSVLEKGVLMLAMDDCTDSRNTGASFSKDTMKWMRGQLKEADDNGWRILFCSHHSVLSNAGGSYTITNKDLADTLRKADVQLCLTGHQHSQHILRDGSLYEVIAAMPLSGAHLYGNLVMNETGIHYHTKSIDFQTYGDDELKAFIAEAEQRSSDNFRTTFTSMFEADGVAEEEMEDCLECAAILMQAQSEGTLGREAEKIRQHPGYERMLKALQPTNYGPWINNMMEHPSDSDHLEIH
;
A
#
# COMPACT_ATOMS: atom_id res chain seq x y z
N MET A 1 62.12 74.21 33.49
CA MET A 1 62.70 73.01 34.14
C MET A 1 61.65 71.91 34.12
N LYS A 2 62.00 70.76 33.51
CA LYS A 2 61.63 69.36 33.86
C LYS A 2 60.12 69.05 34.04
N ARG A 3 59.52 68.29 33.10
CA ARG A 3 59.38 66.80 33.08
C ARG A 3 58.14 66.36 33.90
N ILE A 4 57.27 65.41 33.55
CA ILE A 4 57.36 64.15 32.79
C ILE A 4 55.92 63.74 32.39
N SER A 5 55.80 63.04 31.27
CA SER A 5 54.60 62.32 30.81
C SER A 5 54.34 61.05 31.63
N PHE A 6 53.07 60.68 31.81
CA PHE A 6 52.72 59.27 32.00
C PHE A 6 51.58 58.89 31.05
N LYS A 7 51.94 58.09 30.05
CA LYS A 7 51.01 57.37 29.19
C LYS A 7 50.38 56.26 30.04
N LEU A 8 49.05 56.22 30.14
CA LEU A 8 48.37 54.99 30.55
C LEU A 8 47.98 54.23 29.28
N PHE A 9 48.66 53.11 29.09
CA PHE A 9 48.42 52.10 28.07
C PHE A 9 47.25 51.25 28.58
N LEU A 10 46.08 51.26 27.94
CA LEU A 10 45.05 50.25 28.17
C LEU A 10 44.95 49.37 26.94
N ILE A 11 45.62 48.22 27.02
CA ILE A 11 45.51 47.10 26.10
C ILE A 11 44.20 46.37 26.39
N GLY A 12 43.39 46.23 25.34
CA GLY A 12 42.73 44.98 24.96
C GLY A 12 41.69 44.39 25.91
N PHE A 13 40.43 44.43 25.47
CA PHE A 13 39.66 43.20 25.26
C PHE A 13 38.59 43.48 24.20
N LEU A 14 38.88 43.16 22.94
CA LEU A 14 37.86 43.08 21.90
C LEU A 14 37.09 41.78 22.16
N LEU A 15 35.91 41.88 22.78
CA LEU A 15 34.96 40.78 22.81
C LEU A 15 34.46 40.57 21.38
N ILE A 16 35.07 39.61 20.69
CA ILE A 16 34.49 39.00 19.49
C ILE A 16 33.25 38.27 20.01
N LEU A 17 32.09 38.91 19.89
CA LEU A 17 30.81 38.25 19.98
C LEU A 17 30.75 37.30 18.77
N SER A 18 31.20 36.07 18.99
CA SER A 18 30.83 34.93 18.17
C SER A 18 29.31 34.81 18.26
N GLY A 19 28.61 35.43 17.31
CA GLY A 19 27.22 35.11 17.05
C GLY A 19 27.18 33.62 16.74
N CYS A 20 26.70 32.82 17.68
CA CYS A 20 26.15 31.53 17.36
C CYS A 20 25.04 31.82 16.34
N ALA A 21 25.32 31.57 15.07
CA ALA A 21 24.28 31.41 14.08
C ALA A 21 23.39 30.30 14.63
N GLY A 22 22.22 30.68 15.17
CA GLY A 22 21.18 29.72 15.46
C GLY A 22 20.97 28.93 14.19
N ILE A 23 21.02 27.60 14.29
CA ILE A 23 20.54 26.74 13.21
C ILE A 23 19.14 27.26 12.90
N PRO A 24 18.85 27.67 11.65
CA PRO A 24 17.53 28.17 11.32
C PRO A 24 16.52 27.11 11.73
N GLU A 25 15.59 27.49 12.61
CA GLU A 25 14.50 26.63 13.02
C GLU A 25 13.78 26.19 11.75
N ARG A 26 13.87 24.90 11.44
CA ARG A 26 13.37 24.33 10.19
C ARG A 26 11.87 24.60 10.15
N GLN A 27 11.45 25.50 9.27
CA GLN A 27 10.05 25.83 9.09
C GLN A 27 9.35 24.55 8.62
N LYS A 28 8.64 23.86 9.51
CA LYS A 28 7.84 22.70 9.16
C LYS A 28 6.81 23.17 8.15
N ASP A 29 6.80 22.56 6.97
CA ASP A 29 5.73 22.77 6.01
C ASP A 29 4.44 22.28 6.66
N THR A 30 3.54 23.22 6.94
CA THR A 30 2.27 22.99 7.67
C THR A 30 1.18 22.50 6.72
N THR A 31 1.52 22.28 5.45
CA THR A 31 0.56 21.95 4.41
C THR A 31 0.12 20.50 4.53
N GLU A 32 -1.18 20.30 4.65
CA GLU A 32 -1.80 18.97 4.60
C GLU A 32 -1.52 18.31 3.23
N PHE A 33 -0.97 17.10 3.28
CA PHE A 33 -0.74 16.23 2.13
C PHE A 33 -1.76 15.10 2.14
N LYS A 34 -2.45 14.89 1.02
CA LYS A 34 -3.48 13.87 0.84
C LYS A 34 -3.11 12.89 -0.25
N ALA A 35 -3.21 11.60 0.05
CA ALA A 35 -3.02 10.54 -0.93
C ALA A 35 -4.21 9.59 -0.95
N VAL A 36 -4.55 9.11 -2.14
CA VAL A 36 -5.34 7.88 -2.34
C VAL A 36 -4.36 6.77 -2.70
N ILE A 37 -4.50 5.60 -2.08
CA ILE A 37 -3.62 4.44 -2.24
C ILE A 37 -4.45 3.26 -2.75
N VAL A 38 -3.96 2.60 -3.79
CA VAL A 38 -4.55 1.39 -4.36
C VAL A 38 -3.43 0.45 -4.78
N SER A 39 -3.74 -0.84 -4.93
CA SER A 39 -2.78 -1.85 -5.36
C SER A 39 -3.47 -2.93 -6.18
N ASP A 40 -2.67 -3.77 -6.84
CA ASP A 40 -3.12 -5.03 -7.43
C ASP A 40 -4.31 -4.82 -8.37
N LEU A 41 -4.15 -3.85 -9.28
CA LEU A 41 -5.24 -3.45 -10.15
C LEU A 41 -5.68 -4.63 -11.03
N HIS A 42 -4.73 -5.47 -11.46
CA HIS A 42 -4.94 -6.57 -12.40
C HIS A 42 -5.80 -6.13 -13.59
N TYR A 43 -5.55 -4.92 -14.11
CA TYR A 43 -6.37 -4.38 -15.18
C TYR A 43 -6.33 -5.29 -16.41
N THR A 44 -7.51 -5.58 -16.97
CA THR A 44 -7.63 -6.21 -18.27
C THR A 44 -8.91 -5.80 -18.99
N GLN A 45 -8.83 -5.65 -20.31
CA GLN A 45 -9.98 -5.47 -21.19
C GLN A 45 -10.64 -6.79 -21.58
N ASN A 46 -9.99 -7.92 -21.29
CA ASN A 46 -10.51 -9.24 -21.65
C ASN A 46 -11.68 -9.64 -20.75
N LYS A 47 -12.91 -9.37 -21.22
CA LYS A 47 -14.17 -9.77 -20.59
C LYS A 47 -14.36 -11.28 -20.43
N GLY A 48 -13.57 -12.10 -21.12
CA GLY A 48 -13.56 -13.56 -20.98
C GLY A 48 -12.68 -14.07 -19.83
N THR A 49 -11.96 -13.19 -19.13
CA THR A 49 -11.14 -13.57 -17.98
C THR A 49 -12.05 -13.94 -16.81
N VAL A 50 -11.88 -15.16 -16.29
CA VAL A 50 -12.65 -15.66 -15.14
C VAL A 50 -11.68 -16.01 -14.02
N SER A 51 -11.97 -15.51 -12.82
CA SER A 51 -11.23 -15.84 -11.61
C SER A 51 -12.20 -16.04 -10.46
N THR A 52 -12.00 -17.10 -9.68
CA THR A 52 -12.74 -17.33 -8.43
C THR A 52 -12.19 -16.51 -7.26
N ILE A 53 -10.98 -15.97 -7.40
CA ILE A 53 -10.28 -15.17 -6.37
C ILE A 53 -10.47 -13.67 -6.64
N ILE A 54 -10.57 -13.30 -7.92
CA ILE A 54 -10.78 -11.92 -8.40
C ILE A 54 -12.13 -11.84 -9.12
N PRO A 55 -13.25 -11.86 -8.38
CA PRO A 55 -14.58 -12.04 -8.97
C PRO A 55 -14.99 -10.93 -9.95
N LEU A 56 -14.41 -9.74 -9.84
CA LEU A 56 -14.71 -8.60 -10.73
C LEU A 56 -13.75 -8.44 -11.92
N ILE A 57 -12.80 -9.38 -12.14
CA ILE A 57 -11.75 -9.21 -13.15
C ILE A 57 -12.26 -8.96 -14.57
N SER A 58 -13.34 -9.62 -15.00
CA SER A 58 -13.92 -9.42 -16.33
C SER A 58 -14.61 -8.06 -16.49
N ALA A 59 -14.88 -7.37 -15.38
CA ALA A 59 -15.45 -6.03 -15.31
C ALA A 59 -14.41 -4.96 -14.89
N ALA A 60 -13.12 -5.29 -14.86
CA ALA A 60 -12.04 -4.40 -14.40
C ALA A 60 -12.12 -3.00 -15.04
N GLY A 61 -12.34 -2.92 -16.37
CA GLY A 61 -12.56 -1.65 -17.08
C GLY A 61 -13.58 -0.74 -16.43
N LYS A 62 -14.81 -1.24 -16.25
CA LYS A 62 -15.89 -0.46 -15.64
C LYS A 62 -15.63 -0.15 -14.17
N CYS A 63 -15.01 -1.09 -13.44
CA CYS A 63 -14.66 -0.88 -12.03
C CYS A 63 -13.69 0.29 -11.87
N TYR A 64 -12.64 0.34 -12.71
CA TYR A 64 -11.64 1.40 -12.63
C TYR A 64 -12.06 2.71 -13.26
N GLU A 65 -12.93 2.71 -14.28
CA GLU A 65 -13.62 3.92 -14.71
C GLU A 65 -14.42 4.56 -13.56
N ALA A 66 -15.15 3.76 -12.79
CA ALA A 66 -15.88 4.23 -11.61
C ALA A 66 -14.92 4.74 -10.52
N PHE A 67 -13.87 3.97 -10.20
CA PHE A 67 -12.88 4.34 -9.20
C PHE A 67 -12.13 5.63 -9.55
N PHE A 68 -11.64 5.78 -10.79
CA PHE A 68 -10.91 7.00 -11.16
C PHE A 68 -11.80 8.24 -11.23
N ARG A 69 -13.11 8.09 -11.50
CA ARG A 69 -14.09 9.17 -11.30
C ARG A 69 -14.21 9.55 -9.82
N GLU A 70 -14.26 8.58 -8.92
CA GLU A 70 -14.24 8.83 -7.48
C GLU A 70 -12.94 9.57 -7.06
N VAL A 71 -11.78 9.15 -7.58
CA VAL A 71 -10.49 9.82 -7.32
C VAL A 71 -10.49 11.27 -7.81
N LEU A 72 -11.06 11.55 -8.99
CA LEU A 72 -11.19 12.90 -9.53
C LEU A 72 -12.05 13.80 -8.64
N ASP A 73 -13.11 13.26 -8.05
CA ASP A 73 -14.00 13.98 -7.13
C ASP A 73 -13.37 14.17 -5.74
N ILE A 74 -12.62 13.18 -5.23
CA ILE A 74 -11.82 13.31 -3.99
C ILE A 74 -10.72 14.36 -4.17
N HIS A 75 -10.09 14.37 -5.35
CA HIS A 75 -9.02 15.27 -5.75
C HIS A 75 -7.83 15.29 -4.77
N PRO A 76 -7.17 14.13 -4.51
CA PRO A 76 -6.01 14.06 -3.64
C PRO A 76 -4.79 14.79 -4.27
N ASP A 77 -3.75 15.04 -3.47
CA ASP A 77 -2.49 15.56 -4.02
C ASP A 77 -1.77 14.51 -4.89
N VAL A 78 -1.95 13.23 -4.53
CA VAL A 78 -1.38 12.09 -5.24
C VAL A 78 -2.32 10.87 -5.24
N LEU A 79 -2.32 10.13 -6.35
CA LEU A 79 -2.78 8.76 -6.44
C LEU A 79 -1.56 7.83 -6.44
N ILE A 80 -1.48 6.92 -5.46
CA ILE A 80 -0.40 5.94 -5.30
C ILE A 80 -0.94 4.56 -5.70
N ILE A 81 -0.26 3.90 -6.63
CA ILE A 81 -0.58 2.56 -7.14
C ILE A 81 0.61 1.63 -6.91
N THR A 82 0.47 0.63 -6.03
CA THR A 82 1.59 -0.22 -5.58
C THR A 82 1.74 -1.53 -6.37
N GLY A 83 1.69 -1.45 -7.70
CA GLY A 83 2.03 -2.56 -8.60
C GLY A 83 0.87 -3.46 -8.99
N ASP A 84 1.19 -4.46 -9.82
CA ASP A 84 0.26 -5.35 -10.53
C ASP A 84 -0.81 -4.53 -11.26
N ASN A 85 -0.32 -3.55 -12.00
CA ASN A 85 -1.15 -2.55 -12.68
C ASN A 85 -2.01 -3.19 -13.76
N THR A 86 -1.45 -4.17 -14.46
CA THR A 86 -2.15 -4.99 -15.46
C THR A 86 -2.19 -6.45 -15.04
N ASN A 87 -3.17 -7.20 -15.54
CA ASN A 87 -3.29 -8.62 -15.21
C ASN A 87 -2.10 -9.46 -15.71
N SER A 88 -1.41 -9.02 -16.77
CA SER A 88 -0.38 -9.82 -17.42
C SER A 88 0.69 -9.04 -18.18
N GLY A 89 0.79 -7.73 -18.02
CA GLY A 89 1.70 -6.92 -18.85
C GLY A 89 1.31 -6.88 -20.32
N ASN A 90 0.04 -7.13 -20.66
CA ASN A 90 -0.42 -7.00 -22.03
C ASN A 90 -0.38 -5.52 -22.45
N ALA A 91 0.17 -5.22 -23.63
CA ALA A 91 0.36 -3.84 -24.08
C ALA A 91 -0.96 -3.09 -24.32
N ASP A 92 -2.00 -3.75 -24.84
CA ASP A 92 -3.32 -3.13 -25.06
C ASP A 92 -3.98 -2.78 -23.71
N ASP A 93 -3.89 -3.70 -22.74
CA ASP A 93 -4.34 -3.46 -21.36
C ASP A 93 -3.57 -2.27 -20.75
N ALA A 94 -2.26 -2.21 -20.92
CA ALA A 94 -1.45 -1.12 -20.38
C ALA A 94 -1.75 0.25 -21.02
N HIS A 95 -1.92 0.30 -22.34
CA HIS A 95 -2.33 1.53 -23.03
C HIS A 95 -3.72 1.98 -22.59
N ALA A 96 -4.65 1.06 -22.39
CA ALA A 96 -5.98 1.43 -21.91
C ALA A 96 -5.98 1.91 -20.46
N LEU A 97 -5.17 1.30 -19.59
CA LEU A 97 -4.97 1.81 -18.23
C LEU A 97 -4.33 3.21 -18.25
N TYR A 98 -3.34 3.44 -19.11
CA TYR A 98 -2.77 4.77 -19.32
C TYR A 98 -3.84 5.81 -19.70
N GLU A 99 -4.73 5.49 -20.64
CA GLU A 99 -5.80 6.41 -21.06
C GLU A 99 -6.80 6.71 -19.92
N MET A 100 -7.03 5.78 -19.00
CA MET A 100 -7.87 6.03 -17.82
C MET A 100 -7.16 6.89 -16.76
N LEU A 101 -5.83 6.76 -16.63
CA LEU A 101 -5.02 7.55 -15.69
C LEU A 101 -4.71 8.96 -16.22
N LYS A 102 -4.72 9.16 -17.54
CA LYS A 102 -4.41 10.45 -18.14
C LYS A 102 -5.32 11.58 -17.64
N PRO A 103 -6.66 11.45 -17.55
CA PRO A 103 -7.53 12.46 -16.93
C PRO A 103 -7.18 12.80 -15.48
N VAL A 104 -6.75 11.81 -14.69
CA VAL A 104 -6.29 12.04 -13.29
C VAL A 104 -5.07 12.95 -13.29
N LYS A 105 -4.09 12.65 -14.15
CA LYS A 105 -2.90 13.49 -14.33
C LYS A 105 -3.24 14.89 -14.85
N ASP A 106 -4.10 15.00 -15.86
CA ASP A 106 -4.52 16.27 -16.45
C ASP A 106 -5.29 17.15 -15.45
N ALA A 107 -5.94 16.56 -14.45
CA ALA A 107 -6.63 17.27 -13.37
C ALA A 107 -5.65 17.87 -12.32
N GLY A 108 -4.35 17.60 -12.43
CA GLY A 108 -3.32 18.10 -11.50
C GLY A 108 -3.02 17.17 -10.34
N ILE A 109 -3.64 15.98 -10.29
CA ILE A 109 -3.35 14.94 -9.30
C ILE A 109 -2.07 14.23 -9.75
N ARG A 110 -1.06 14.15 -8.86
CA ARG A 110 0.18 13.41 -9.18
C ARG A 110 -0.11 11.91 -9.19
N ILE A 111 0.62 11.18 -10.03
CA ILE A 111 0.54 9.72 -10.07
C ILE A 111 1.89 9.16 -9.66
N VAL A 112 1.87 8.30 -8.64
CA VAL A 112 3.00 7.48 -8.21
C VAL A 112 2.59 6.03 -8.39
N MET A 113 3.25 5.34 -9.31
CA MET A 113 2.94 3.95 -9.64
C MET A 113 4.22 3.12 -9.62
N THR A 114 4.24 2.08 -8.78
CA THR A 114 5.31 1.08 -8.78
C THR A 114 4.99 0.00 -9.80
N THR A 115 6.00 -0.78 -10.17
CA THR A 115 5.82 -2.01 -10.93
C THR A 115 5.30 -3.10 -10.02
N GLY A 116 4.62 -4.10 -10.56
CA GLY A 116 4.42 -5.38 -9.88
C GLY A 116 4.83 -6.55 -10.74
N ASN A 117 4.71 -7.73 -10.17
CA ASN A 117 5.25 -8.94 -10.74
C ASN A 117 4.45 -9.39 -11.99
N HIS A 118 3.13 -9.12 -12.04
CA HIS A 118 2.29 -9.40 -13.21
C HIS A 118 2.55 -8.48 -14.40
N ASP A 119 3.12 -7.29 -14.17
CA ASP A 119 3.33 -6.30 -15.23
C ASP A 119 4.39 -6.74 -16.25
N PHE A 120 5.28 -7.68 -15.89
CA PHE A 120 6.36 -8.14 -16.78
C PHE A 120 6.13 -9.51 -17.42
N ASN A 121 4.93 -10.08 -17.26
CA ASN A 121 4.60 -11.36 -17.89
C ASN A 121 4.66 -11.27 -19.44
N ASN A 122 4.14 -10.18 -20.01
CA ASN A 122 4.16 -9.93 -21.46
C ASN A 122 4.74 -8.55 -21.85
N MET A 123 5.29 -7.80 -20.88
CA MET A 123 5.90 -6.49 -21.10
C MET A 123 7.38 -6.50 -20.72
N SER A 124 8.20 -5.75 -21.46
CA SER A 124 9.57 -5.46 -21.03
C SER A 124 9.62 -4.21 -20.15
N PRO A 125 10.62 -4.05 -19.27
CA PRO A 125 10.81 -2.81 -18.52
C PRO A 125 10.84 -1.55 -19.39
N ALA A 126 11.45 -1.61 -20.58
CA ALA A 126 11.48 -0.49 -21.51
C ALA A 126 10.08 -0.13 -22.05
N GLY A 127 9.23 -1.13 -22.31
CA GLY A 127 7.85 -0.89 -22.74
C GLY A 127 6.99 -0.29 -21.62
N TYR A 128 7.17 -0.77 -20.38
CA TYR A 128 6.49 -0.21 -19.22
C TYR A 128 6.85 1.27 -19.03
N GLU A 129 8.14 1.58 -19.10
CA GLU A 129 8.65 2.95 -19.06
C GLU A 129 8.04 3.81 -20.18
N GLU A 130 8.08 3.35 -21.43
CA GLU A 130 7.58 4.09 -22.59
C GLU A 130 6.10 4.47 -22.42
N ILE A 131 5.29 3.55 -21.88
CA ILE A 131 3.85 3.76 -21.69
C ILE A 131 3.57 4.66 -20.49
N TYR A 132 4.12 4.35 -19.31
CA TYR A 132 3.64 4.94 -18.06
C TYR A 132 4.46 6.13 -17.56
N PHE A 133 5.77 6.21 -17.83
CA PHE A 133 6.60 7.32 -17.30
C PHE A 133 6.16 8.70 -17.78
N PRO A 134 5.53 8.89 -18.97
CA PRO A 134 4.94 10.17 -19.33
C PRO A 134 3.87 10.70 -18.35
N LEU A 135 3.28 9.85 -17.50
CA LEU A 135 2.31 10.26 -16.48
C LEU A 135 2.96 10.83 -15.20
N PHE A 136 4.25 10.60 -14.99
CA PHE A 136 4.89 10.81 -13.68
C PHE A 136 5.68 12.12 -13.61
N ASP A 137 5.48 12.88 -12.55
CA ASP A 137 6.27 14.08 -12.24
C ASP A 137 7.55 13.69 -11.47
N ILE A 138 8.48 13.05 -12.18
CA ILE A 138 9.69 12.47 -11.58
C ILE A 138 10.61 13.57 -11.01
N HIS A 139 10.94 13.45 -9.72
CA HIS A 139 11.96 14.26 -9.03
C HIS A 139 13.36 13.72 -9.29
N SER A 140 13.57 12.42 -9.06
CA SER A 140 14.85 11.74 -9.29
C SER A 140 14.60 10.33 -9.78
N ARG A 141 15.54 9.80 -10.56
CA ARG A 141 15.39 8.51 -11.23
C ARG A 141 16.60 7.62 -11.02
N ASP A 142 16.37 6.35 -10.67
CA ASP A 142 17.41 5.34 -10.69
C ASP A 142 17.76 4.94 -12.12
N LYS A 143 19.05 4.71 -12.37
CA LYS A 143 19.54 4.27 -13.68
C LYS A 143 19.60 2.74 -13.81
N ALA A 144 19.49 2.02 -12.71
CA ALA A 144 19.65 0.57 -12.66
C ALA A 144 18.32 -0.21 -12.62
N SER A 145 17.19 0.49 -12.47
CA SER A 145 15.84 -0.09 -12.36
C SER A 145 14.80 0.91 -12.87
N LEU A 146 13.51 0.54 -12.80
CA LEU A 146 12.40 1.48 -13.00
C LEU A 146 12.06 2.29 -11.74
N SER A 147 12.91 2.27 -10.70
CA SER A 147 12.68 3.05 -9.49
C SER A 147 12.85 4.55 -9.73
N TYR A 148 12.01 5.35 -9.08
CA TYR A 148 12.04 6.81 -9.14
C TYR A 148 11.46 7.42 -7.87
N SER A 149 11.62 8.73 -7.71
CA SER A 149 10.99 9.49 -6.64
C SER A 149 10.11 10.62 -7.19
N VAL A 150 9.09 10.98 -6.43
CA VAL A 150 8.24 12.14 -6.66
C VAL A 150 8.21 12.95 -5.37
N LEU A 151 8.36 14.27 -5.48
CA LEU A 151 8.29 15.17 -4.34
C LEU A 151 7.01 16.00 -4.45
N GLU A 152 6.19 15.97 -3.41
CA GLU A 152 5.04 16.87 -3.32
C GLU A 152 4.79 17.33 -1.89
N LYS A 153 4.59 18.64 -1.70
CA LYS A 153 4.32 19.27 -0.39
C LYS A 153 5.25 18.79 0.74
N GLY A 154 6.54 18.67 0.45
CA GLY A 154 7.53 18.21 1.43
C GLY A 154 7.45 16.72 1.77
N VAL A 155 6.74 15.91 0.99
CA VAL A 155 6.72 14.45 1.08
C VAL A 155 7.43 13.86 -0.14
N LEU A 156 8.56 13.18 0.09
CA LEU A 156 9.28 12.43 -0.92
C LEU A 156 8.75 10.99 -0.97
N MET A 157 8.10 10.63 -2.07
CA MET A 157 7.62 9.28 -2.33
C MET A 157 8.66 8.52 -3.14
N LEU A 158 9.12 7.38 -2.63
CA LEU A 158 10.05 6.48 -3.31
C LEU A 158 9.24 5.36 -3.96
N ALA A 159 9.07 5.41 -5.28
CA ALA A 159 8.44 4.36 -6.06
C ALA A 159 9.51 3.34 -6.47
N MET A 160 9.46 2.16 -5.86
CA MET A 160 10.52 1.16 -6.00
C MET A 160 10.11 0.03 -6.94
N ASP A 161 11.02 -0.31 -7.86
CA ASP A 161 10.92 -1.48 -8.72
C ASP A 161 11.63 -2.66 -8.05
N ASP A 162 10.85 -3.51 -7.40
CA ASP A 162 11.34 -4.66 -6.62
C ASP A 162 11.39 -5.97 -7.40
N CYS A 163 10.96 -5.96 -8.67
CA CYS A 163 10.91 -7.13 -9.52
C CYS A 163 12.32 -7.58 -9.94
N THR A 164 12.68 -8.84 -9.66
CA THR A 164 14.05 -9.34 -9.91
C THR A 164 14.28 -9.98 -11.28
N ASP A 165 13.24 -10.56 -11.89
CA ASP A 165 13.24 -11.03 -13.27
C ASP A 165 11.82 -11.13 -13.83
N SER A 166 11.70 -11.28 -15.15
CA SER A 166 10.42 -11.47 -15.86
C SER A 166 9.74 -12.82 -15.58
N ARG A 167 10.23 -13.59 -14.60
CA ARG A 167 9.74 -14.93 -14.26
C ARG A 167 9.28 -15.03 -12.82
N ASN A 168 9.13 -13.90 -12.14
CA ASN A 168 8.31 -13.84 -10.92
C ASN A 168 8.90 -14.61 -9.72
N THR A 169 10.23 -14.83 -9.69
CA THR A 169 10.82 -15.75 -8.70
C THR A 169 11.30 -15.11 -7.40
N GLY A 170 11.27 -13.78 -7.29
CA GLY A 170 11.57 -13.08 -6.04
C GLY A 170 11.55 -11.56 -6.15
N ALA A 171 11.63 -10.91 -5.00
CA ALA A 171 11.66 -9.46 -4.87
C ALA A 171 12.98 -9.00 -4.25
N SER A 172 13.71 -8.09 -4.92
CA SER A 172 14.98 -7.56 -4.42
C SER A 172 15.44 -6.34 -5.21
N PHE A 173 16.21 -5.48 -4.54
CA PHE A 173 16.89 -4.34 -5.16
C PHE A 173 18.36 -4.64 -5.41
N SER A 174 18.84 -4.24 -6.57
CA SER A 174 20.28 -4.27 -6.89
C SER A 174 21.07 -3.36 -5.94
N LYS A 175 22.38 -3.58 -5.86
CA LYS A 175 23.27 -2.72 -5.03
C LYS A 175 23.22 -1.26 -5.48
N ASP A 176 23.08 -1.02 -6.78
CA ASP A 176 23.01 0.33 -7.34
C ASP A 176 21.67 1.00 -7.01
N THR A 177 20.55 0.26 -7.10
CA THR A 177 19.22 0.74 -6.68
C THR A 177 19.22 1.10 -5.19
N MET A 178 19.76 0.22 -4.34
CA MET A 178 19.91 0.49 -2.90
C MET A 178 20.82 1.69 -2.61
N LYS A 179 21.83 1.94 -3.46
CA LYS A 179 22.70 3.11 -3.34
C LYS A 179 21.96 4.38 -3.73
N TRP A 180 21.21 4.36 -4.83
CA TRP A 180 20.36 5.47 -5.26
C TRP A 180 19.31 5.80 -4.19
N MET A 181 18.61 4.79 -3.66
CA MET A 181 17.63 4.95 -2.58
C MET A 181 18.24 5.62 -1.36
N ARG A 182 19.41 5.17 -0.88
CA ARG A 182 20.11 5.83 0.24
C ARG A 182 20.49 7.29 -0.06
N GLY A 183 20.77 7.61 -1.32
CA GLY A 183 20.96 9.00 -1.75
C GLY A 183 19.70 9.83 -1.61
N GLN A 184 18.54 9.29 -2.00
CA GLN A 184 17.23 9.93 -1.84
C GLN A 184 16.83 10.10 -0.36
N LEU A 185 17.06 9.08 0.46
CA LEU A 185 16.87 9.17 1.92
C LEU A 185 17.71 10.29 2.54
N LYS A 186 18.97 10.41 2.12
CA LYS A 186 19.86 11.48 2.58
C LYS A 186 19.37 12.86 2.10
N GLU A 187 18.91 12.97 0.87
CA GLU A 187 18.38 14.21 0.31
C GLU A 187 17.13 14.68 1.07
N ALA A 188 16.22 13.75 1.40
CA ALA A 188 15.07 14.03 2.23
C ALA A 188 15.48 14.49 3.64
N ASP A 189 16.46 13.85 4.27
CA ASP A 189 16.99 14.28 5.57
C ASP A 189 17.61 15.69 5.51
N ASP A 190 18.42 15.99 4.49
CA ASP A 190 19.05 17.30 4.31
C ASP A 190 17.99 18.42 4.15
N ASN A 191 16.87 18.14 3.49
CA ASN A 191 15.82 19.12 3.20
C ASN A 191 14.64 19.11 4.19
N GLY A 192 14.49 18.05 4.98
CA GLY A 192 13.43 17.89 5.97
C GLY A 192 12.12 17.42 5.41
N TRP A 193 12.21 16.66 4.33
CA TRP A 193 11.06 16.04 3.72
C TRP A 193 10.71 14.77 4.48
N ARG A 194 9.41 14.52 4.61
CA ARG A 194 8.90 13.23 5.07
C ARG A 194 9.00 12.23 3.93
N ILE A 195 9.05 10.94 4.24
CA ILE A 195 9.28 9.90 3.25
C ILE A 195 8.13 8.90 3.29
N LEU A 196 7.59 8.57 2.11
CA LEU A 196 6.76 7.39 1.89
C LEU A 196 7.55 6.41 1.02
N PHE A 197 7.70 5.18 1.49
CA PHE A 197 8.32 4.12 0.71
C PHE A 197 7.22 3.29 0.03
N CYS A 198 7.23 3.22 -1.29
CA CYS A 198 6.23 2.49 -2.06
C CYS A 198 6.92 1.34 -2.82
N SER A 199 6.39 0.12 -2.69
CA SER A 199 6.86 -1.07 -3.42
C SER A 199 5.67 -1.98 -3.67
N HIS A 200 5.82 -3.04 -4.47
CA HIS A 200 4.74 -4.01 -4.64
C HIS A 200 4.80 -5.11 -3.59
N HIS A 201 5.97 -5.74 -3.45
CA HIS A 201 6.21 -6.77 -2.46
C HIS A 201 6.44 -6.17 -1.06
N SER A 202 6.16 -6.98 -0.05
CA SER A 202 6.18 -6.52 1.33
C SER A 202 7.60 -6.29 1.88
N VAL A 203 7.73 -5.35 2.81
CA VAL A 203 8.97 -5.07 3.55
C VAL A 203 9.06 -5.89 4.84
N LEU A 204 7.96 -6.02 5.59
CA LEU A 204 7.92 -6.58 6.95
C LEU A 204 7.18 -7.91 7.04
N SER A 205 6.47 -8.34 5.99
CA SER A 205 5.71 -9.59 6.02
C SER A 205 6.62 -10.79 6.23
N ASN A 206 6.23 -11.64 7.19
CA ASN A 206 6.88 -12.92 7.46
C ASN A 206 6.29 -14.08 6.64
N ALA A 207 5.44 -13.79 5.65
CA ALA A 207 4.88 -14.80 4.75
C ALA A 207 5.97 -15.60 3.99
N GLY A 208 7.18 -15.04 3.90
CA GLY A 208 8.35 -15.70 3.30
C GLY A 208 8.22 -15.88 1.78
N GLY A 209 9.25 -16.46 1.17
CA GLY A 209 9.21 -16.81 -0.26
C GLY A 209 9.09 -15.60 -1.18
N SER A 210 8.10 -15.62 -2.08
CA SER A 210 7.86 -14.62 -3.12
C SER A 210 7.17 -13.35 -2.63
N TYR A 211 6.69 -13.28 -1.38
CA TYR A 211 5.86 -12.17 -0.91
C TYR A 211 6.63 -10.98 -0.31
N THR A 212 7.90 -11.20 0.06
CA THR A 212 8.70 -10.23 0.82
C THR A 212 9.99 -9.90 0.08
N ILE A 213 10.37 -8.63 0.11
CA ILE A 213 11.64 -8.14 -0.44
C ILE A 213 12.81 -8.75 0.34
N THR A 214 13.73 -9.38 -0.38
CA THR A 214 14.80 -10.21 0.19
C THR A 214 16.03 -9.43 0.67
N ASN A 215 16.08 -8.11 0.43
CA ASN A 215 17.14 -7.22 0.91
C ASN A 215 17.10 -7.11 2.44
N LYS A 216 17.91 -7.93 3.11
CA LYS A 216 17.94 -8.03 4.59
C LYS A 216 18.20 -6.71 5.33
N ASP A 217 18.87 -5.76 4.71
CA ASP A 217 19.19 -4.47 5.32
C ASP A 217 18.18 -3.36 4.97
N LEU A 218 17.11 -3.67 4.22
CA LEU A 218 16.12 -2.69 3.78
C LEU A 218 15.38 -2.06 4.96
N ALA A 219 14.69 -2.86 5.78
CA ALA A 219 13.93 -2.35 6.93
C ALA A 219 14.82 -1.55 7.89
N ASP A 220 16.04 -2.03 8.15
CA ASP A 220 17.04 -1.29 8.96
C ASP A 220 17.47 0.03 8.32
N THR A 221 17.63 0.05 6.99
CA THR A 221 18.00 1.27 6.25
C THR A 221 16.87 2.30 6.32
N LEU A 222 15.62 1.87 6.12
CA LEU A 222 14.44 2.74 6.20
C LEU A 222 14.25 3.31 7.61
N ARG A 223 14.34 2.48 8.65
CA ARG A 223 14.26 2.93 10.05
C ARG A 223 15.35 3.94 10.41
N LYS A 224 16.60 3.70 10.00
CA LYS A 224 17.72 4.62 10.27
C LYS A 224 17.57 5.97 9.57
N ALA A 225 16.78 6.02 8.50
CA ALA A 225 16.45 7.24 7.77
C ALA A 225 15.12 7.86 8.22
N ASP A 226 14.56 7.41 9.36
CA ASP A 226 13.30 7.91 9.93
C ASP A 226 12.09 7.79 8.98
N VAL A 227 12.11 6.79 8.10
CA VAL A 227 10.93 6.42 7.32
C VAL A 227 9.92 5.78 8.27
N GLN A 228 8.71 6.36 8.34
CA GLN A 228 7.66 5.90 9.24
C GLN A 228 6.69 4.93 8.56
N LEU A 229 6.48 5.05 7.24
CA LEU A 229 5.44 4.30 6.53
C LEU A 229 5.92 3.76 5.18
N CYS A 230 5.73 2.46 5.02
CA CYS A 230 5.76 1.74 3.75
C CYS A 230 4.33 1.50 3.24
N LEU A 231 4.12 1.63 1.94
CA LEU A 231 2.90 1.30 1.22
C LEU A 231 3.23 0.18 0.24
N THR A 232 2.59 -0.98 0.40
CA THR A 232 2.83 -2.18 -0.42
C THR A 232 1.54 -2.88 -0.82
N GLY A 233 1.65 -3.98 -1.58
CA GLY A 233 0.54 -4.73 -2.17
C GLY A 233 0.79 -6.23 -2.19
N HIS A 234 0.49 -6.89 -3.31
CA HIS A 234 0.83 -8.27 -3.65
C HIS A 234 0.07 -9.37 -2.87
N GLN A 235 -0.25 -9.12 -1.60
CA GLN A 235 -0.99 -10.08 -0.77
C GLN A 235 -2.51 -10.03 -0.98
N HIS A 236 -3.01 -9.03 -1.71
CA HIS A 236 -4.43 -8.83 -2.06
C HIS A 236 -5.39 -8.66 -0.86
N SER A 237 -4.85 -8.54 0.35
CA SER A 237 -5.60 -8.47 1.60
C SER A 237 -5.08 -7.32 2.44
N GLN A 238 -6.00 -6.55 3.03
CA GLN A 238 -5.67 -5.38 3.82
C GLN A 238 -4.94 -5.79 5.11
N HIS A 239 -3.69 -5.36 5.26
CA HIS A 239 -2.91 -5.59 6.49
C HIS A 239 -2.13 -4.35 6.90
N ILE A 240 -1.93 -4.21 8.20
CA ILE A 240 -1.01 -3.21 8.76
C ILE A 240 -0.01 -3.94 9.66
N LEU A 241 1.26 -3.86 9.28
CA LEU A 241 2.37 -4.45 10.01
C LEU A 241 3.22 -3.37 10.65
N ARG A 242 3.99 -3.75 11.68
CA ARG A 242 4.87 -2.84 12.40
C ARG A 242 6.13 -3.54 12.88
N ASP A 243 7.28 -2.92 12.65
CA ASP A 243 8.55 -3.25 13.29
C ASP A 243 9.22 -1.97 13.85
N GLY A 244 9.10 -1.77 15.16
CA GLY A 244 9.61 -0.59 15.84
C GLY A 244 8.89 0.69 15.41
N SER A 245 9.61 1.58 14.73
CA SER A 245 9.08 2.85 14.19
C SER A 245 8.58 2.75 12.75
N LEU A 246 8.83 1.64 12.05
CA LEU A 246 8.41 1.44 10.68
C LEU A 246 7.08 0.70 10.65
N TYR A 247 6.10 1.32 10.03
CA TYR A 247 4.80 0.74 9.71
C TYR A 247 4.77 0.35 8.24
N GLU A 248 4.00 -0.67 7.92
CA GLU A 248 3.71 -1.05 6.55
C GLU A 248 2.20 -1.26 6.40
N VAL A 249 1.60 -0.54 5.46
CA VAL A 249 0.25 -0.80 4.99
C VAL A 249 0.37 -1.65 3.72
N ILE A 250 -0.20 -2.83 3.76
CA ILE A 250 -0.39 -3.71 2.62
C ILE A 250 -1.81 -3.50 2.12
N ALA A 251 -1.95 -2.84 0.98
CA ALA A 251 -3.24 -2.50 0.42
C ALA A 251 -3.96 -3.76 -0.10
N ALA A 252 -5.28 -3.80 0.09
CA ALA A 252 -6.13 -4.83 -0.50
C ALA A 252 -6.25 -4.68 -2.02
N MET A 253 -6.74 -5.73 -2.66
CA MET A 253 -7.08 -5.75 -4.08
C MET A 253 -8.51 -5.23 -4.32
N PRO A 254 -8.71 -4.19 -5.15
CA PRO A 254 -10.03 -3.56 -5.35
C PRO A 254 -11.09 -4.44 -6.00
N LEU A 255 -10.71 -5.46 -6.78
CA LEU A 255 -11.63 -6.32 -7.53
C LEU A 255 -12.12 -7.54 -6.75
N SER A 256 -11.88 -7.59 -5.44
CA SER A 256 -12.35 -8.65 -4.54
C SER A 256 -12.65 -8.10 -3.14
N GLY A 257 -13.26 -8.96 -2.32
CA GLY A 257 -13.59 -8.64 -0.93
C GLY A 257 -14.47 -7.39 -0.81
N ALA A 258 -14.11 -6.51 0.12
CA ALA A 258 -14.81 -5.24 0.38
C ALA A 258 -14.44 -4.12 -0.61
N HIS A 259 -13.74 -4.42 -1.71
CA HIS A 259 -13.40 -3.46 -2.77
C HIS A 259 -12.67 -2.21 -2.26
N LEU A 260 -11.68 -2.43 -1.39
CA LEU A 260 -11.06 -1.36 -0.62
C LEU A 260 -9.97 -0.60 -1.40
N TYR A 261 -9.87 0.69 -1.11
CA TYR A 261 -8.71 1.53 -1.34
C TYR A 261 -8.37 2.31 -0.05
N GLY A 262 -7.16 2.85 0.04
CA GLY A 262 -6.68 3.62 1.19
C GLY A 262 -6.76 5.13 0.99
N ASN A 263 -7.10 5.86 2.05
CA ASN A 263 -6.99 7.31 2.15
C ASN A 263 -5.94 7.64 3.20
N LEU A 264 -5.00 8.53 2.86
CA LEU A 264 -3.92 8.94 3.73
C LEU A 264 -3.86 10.46 3.82
N VAL A 265 -3.73 10.95 5.05
CA VAL A 265 -3.49 12.36 5.35
C VAL A 265 -2.22 12.47 6.19
N MET A 266 -1.29 13.28 5.71
CA MET A 266 -0.08 13.66 6.44
C MET A 266 -0.14 15.14 6.77
N ASN A 267 -0.02 15.47 8.04
CA ASN A 267 -0.01 16.85 8.53
C ASN A 267 0.92 16.97 9.76
N GLU A 268 0.87 18.11 10.45
CA GLU A 268 1.71 18.35 11.64
C GLU A 268 1.48 17.37 12.79
N THR A 269 0.30 16.77 12.88
CA THR A 269 -0.09 15.86 13.97
C THR A 269 0.34 14.42 13.73
N GLY A 270 0.78 14.08 12.52
CA GLY A 270 1.13 12.70 12.21
C GLY A 270 0.83 12.22 10.79
N ILE A 271 0.62 10.91 10.70
CA ILE A 271 0.09 10.18 9.54
C ILE A 271 -1.22 9.52 9.96
N HIS A 272 -2.27 9.76 9.19
CA HIS A 272 -3.59 9.17 9.38
C HIS A 272 -3.95 8.40 8.12
N TYR A 273 -4.21 7.11 8.24
CA TYR A 273 -4.63 6.23 7.16
C TYR A 273 -5.95 5.57 7.52
N HIS A 274 -6.85 5.43 6.54
CA HIS A 274 -8.01 4.54 6.66
C HIS A 274 -8.42 3.99 5.30
N THR A 275 -9.07 2.83 5.28
CA THR A 275 -9.64 2.25 4.06
C THR A 275 -11.07 2.72 3.81
N LYS A 276 -11.49 2.66 2.55
CA LYS A 276 -12.88 2.83 2.12
C LYS A 276 -13.15 1.91 0.93
N SER A 277 -14.37 1.39 0.83
CA SER A 277 -14.83 0.70 -0.38
C SER A 277 -15.04 1.67 -1.54
N ILE A 278 -14.75 1.23 -2.77
CA ILE A 278 -15.10 1.97 -3.98
C ILE A 278 -16.63 2.18 -4.02
N ASP A 279 -17.05 3.42 -4.27
CA ASP A 279 -18.47 3.76 -4.32
C ASP A 279 -19.07 3.45 -5.70
N PHE A 280 -19.26 2.16 -5.97
CA PHE A 280 -19.93 1.71 -7.20
C PHE A 280 -21.40 2.14 -7.28
N GLN A 281 -22.03 2.54 -6.17
CA GLN A 281 -23.40 3.04 -6.19
C GLN A 281 -23.49 4.42 -6.85
N THR A 282 -22.55 5.31 -6.52
CA THR A 282 -22.47 6.65 -7.11
C THR A 282 -21.80 6.65 -8.47
N TYR A 283 -20.70 5.91 -8.63
CA TYR A 283 -19.85 6.02 -9.83
C TYR A 283 -20.05 4.92 -10.86
N GLY A 284 -20.64 3.77 -10.47
CA GLY A 284 -20.95 2.67 -11.37
C GLY A 284 -22.22 2.89 -12.20
N ASP A 285 -22.26 2.31 -13.40
CA ASP A 285 -23.50 2.19 -14.17
C ASP A 285 -24.36 1.01 -13.70
N ASP A 286 -25.61 0.93 -14.17
CA ASP A 286 -26.55 -0.10 -13.73
C ASP A 286 -26.09 -1.52 -14.11
N GLU A 287 -25.37 -1.67 -15.22
CA GLU A 287 -24.80 -2.95 -15.66
C GLU A 287 -23.69 -3.41 -14.71
N LEU A 288 -22.79 -2.50 -14.29
CA LEU A 288 -21.73 -2.78 -13.33
C LEU A 288 -22.33 -3.16 -11.98
N LYS A 289 -23.32 -2.42 -11.48
CA LYS A 289 -23.98 -2.71 -10.20
C LYS A 289 -24.63 -4.09 -10.19
N ALA A 290 -25.35 -4.44 -11.26
CA ALA A 290 -25.93 -5.76 -11.42
C ALA A 290 -24.85 -6.85 -11.47
N PHE A 291 -23.77 -6.62 -12.22
CA PHE A 291 -22.65 -7.55 -12.31
C PHE A 291 -21.98 -7.80 -10.95
N ILE A 292 -21.72 -6.74 -10.18
CA ILE A 292 -21.13 -6.84 -8.83
C ILE A 292 -22.02 -7.68 -7.92
N ALA A 293 -23.32 -7.37 -7.85
CA ALA A 293 -24.26 -8.12 -7.02
C ALA A 293 -24.28 -9.62 -7.37
N GLU A 294 -24.26 -9.96 -8.66
CA GLU A 294 -24.16 -11.36 -9.09
C GLU A 294 -22.80 -11.99 -8.75
N ALA A 295 -21.70 -11.25 -8.87
CA ALA A 295 -20.36 -11.72 -8.57
C ALA A 295 -20.13 -11.96 -7.07
N GLU A 296 -20.68 -11.10 -6.22
CA GLU A 296 -20.70 -11.24 -4.77
C GLU A 296 -21.56 -12.44 -4.36
N GLN A 297 -22.75 -12.61 -4.96
CA GLN A 297 -23.59 -13.79 -4.72
C GLN A 297 -22.85 -15.08 -5.10
N ARG A 298 -22.22 -15.12 -6.28
CA ARG A 298 -21.41 -16.29 -6.69
C ARG A 298 -20.26 -16.56 -5.72
N SER A 299 -19.59 -15.52 -5.24
CA SER A 299 -18.51 -15.65 -4.25
C SER A 299 -19.03 -16.22 -2.93
N SER A 300 -20.20 -15.76 -2.47
CA SER A 300 -20.88 -16.28 -1.28
C SER A 300 -21.29 -17.76 -1.43
N ASP A 301 -21.87 -18.13 -2.58
CA ASP A 301 -22.27 -19.51 -2.87
C ASP A 301 -21.04 -20.44 -2.93
N ASN A 302 -19.95 -19.98 -3.55
CA ASN A 302 -18.68 -20.71 -3.60
C ASN A 302 -18.07 -20.88 -2.21
N PHE A 303 -18.09 -19.83 -1.39
CA PHE A 303 -17.65 -19.87 0.00
C PHE A 303 -18.43 -20.92 0.79
N ARG A 304 -19.78 -20.84 0.76
CA ARG A 304 -20.65 -21.78 1.46
C ARG A 304 -20.40 -23.21 1.03
N THR A 305 -20.32 -23.47 -0.28
CA THR A 305 -20.04 -24.81 -0.83
C THR A 305 -18.71 -25.36 -0.32
N THR A 306 -17.65 -24.54 -0.38
CA THR A 306 -16.30 -24.92 0.02
C THR A 306 -16.22 -25.23 1.52
N PHE A 307 -16.74 -24.34 2.36
CA PHE A 307 -16.69 -24.52 3.81
C PHE A 307 -17.59 -25.67 4.27
N THR A 308 -18.78 -25.85 3.66
CA THR A 308 -19.63 -27.01 3.93
C THR A 308 -18.88 -28.31 3.69
N SER A 309 -18.20 -28.43 2.54
CA SER A 309 -17.41 -29.63 2.22
C SER A 309 -16.29 -29.89 3.23
N MET A 310 -15.63 -28.84 3.74
CA MET A 310 -14.58 -28.97 4.76
C MET A 310 -15.16 -29.40 6.12
N PHE A 311 -16.30 -28.84 6.51
CA PHE A 311 -16.98 -29.18 7.77
C PHE A 311 -17.55 -30.60 7.75
N GLU A 312 -18.16 -31.02 6.63
CA GLU A 312 -18.64 -32.40 6.45
C GLU A 312 -17.48 -33.41 6.51
N ALA A 313 -16.33 -33.07 5.92
CA ALA A 313 -15.14 -33.92 5.95
C ALA A 313 -14.60 -34.18 7.36
N ASP A 314 -14.78 -33.23 8.30
CA ASP A 314 -14.44 -33.40 9.72
C ASP A 314 -15.62 -33.94 10.58
N GLY A 315 -16.77 -34.19 9.96
CA GLY A 315 -17.94 -34.78 10.62
C GLY A 315 -18.76 -33.80 11.47
N VAL A 316 -18.80 -32.52 11.09
CA VAL A 316 -19.75 -31.54 11.67
C VAL A 316 -21.18 -32.00 11.40
N ALA A 317 -22.03 -32.02 12.43
CA ALA A 317 -23.42 -32.46 12.31
C ALA A 317 -24.28 -31.46 11.51
N GLU A 318 -25.36 -31.94 10.87
CA GLU A 318 -26.23 -31.11 10.03
C GLU A 318 -26.86 -29.95 10.82
N GLU A 319 -27.29 -30.20 12.06
CA GLU A 319 -27.86 -29.17 12.94
C GLU A 319 -26.84 -28.14 13.44
N GLU A 320 -25.54 -28.40 13.26
CA GLU A 320 -24.43 -27.54 13.70
C GLU A 320 -23.77 -26.77 12.53
N MET A 321 -24.14 -27.13 11.30
CA MET A 321 -23.52 -26.64 10.08
C MET A 321 -23.70 -25.14 9.89
N GLU A 322 -24.92 -24.64 10.09
CA GLU A 322 -25.22 -23.23 9.85
C GLU A 322 -24.45 -22.31 10.82
N ASP A 323 -24.38 -22.67 12.11
CA ASP A 323 -23.60 -21.90 13.08
C ASP A 323 -22.10 -21.82 12.70
N CYS A 324 -21.55 -22.90 12.13
CA CYS A 324 -20.16 -22.92 11.67
C CYS A 324 -19.96 -22.06 10.42
N LEU A 325 -20.89 -22.13 9.46
CA LEU A 325 -20.86 -21.33 8.24
C LEU A 325 -21.04 -19.84 8.52
N GLU A 326 -21.98 -19.48 9.39
CA GLU A 326 -22.21 -18.10 9.81
C GLU A 326 -20.98 -17.53 10.52
N CYS A 327 -20.40 -18.29 11.47
CA CYS A 327 -19.17 -17.87 12.15
C CYS A 327 -18.02 -17.63 11.16
N ALA A 328 -17.83 -18.54 10.20
CA ALA A 328 -16.79 -18.44 9.20
C ALA A 328 -17.03 -17.24 8.28
N ALA A 329 -18.28 -16.98 7.87
CA ALA A 329 -18.63 -15.83 7.04
C ALA A 329 -18.33 -14.50 7.76
N ILE A 330 -18.73 -14.36 9.03
CA ILE A 330 -18.44 -13.16 9.84
C ILE A 330 -16.93 -12.95 9.96
N LEU A 331 -16.17 -14.02 10.23
CA LEU A 331 -14.71 -13.93 10.35
C LEU A 331 -14.05 -13.48 9.04
N MET A 332 -14.43 -14.09 7.91
CA MET A 332 -13.86 -13.75 6.60
C MET A 332 -14.25 -12.36 6.14
N GLN A 333 -15.48 -11.92 6.45
CA GLN A 333 -15.92 -10.55 6.20
C GLN A 333 -15.09 -9.55 7.02
N ALA A 334 -14.94 -9.78 8.33
CA ALA A 334 -14.13 -8.91 9.18
C ALA A 334 -12.67 -8.86 8.72
N GLN A 335 -12.13 -10.00 8.29
CA GLN A 335 -10.79 -10.05 7.70
C GLN A 335 -10.69 -9.26 6.39
N SER A 336 -11.68 -9.39 5.50
CA SER A 336 -11.71 -8.66 4.22
C SER A 336 -11.90 -7.16 4.40
N GLU A 337 -12.63 -6.73 5.41
CA GLU A 337 -12.87 -5.32 5.71
C GLU A 337 -11.74 -4.69 6.53
N GLY A 338 -10.83 -5.50 7.08
CA GLY A 338 -9.74 -5.05 7.96
C GLY A 338 -10.19 -4.73 9.39
N THR A 339 -11.25 -5.37 9.87
CA THR A 339 -11.99 -5.03 11.11
C THR A 339 -11.90 -6.12 12.18
N LEU A 340 -10.99 -7.07 11.99
CA LEU A 340 -10.90 -8.28 12.81
C LEU A 340 -10.64 -7.98 14.28
N GLY A 341 -9.85 -6.96 14.62
CA GLY A 341 -9.54 -6.57 15.99
C GLY A 341 -10.79 -6.27 16.81
N ARG A 342 -11.67 -5.42 16.27
CA ARG A 342 -12.92 -5.03 16.95
C ARG A 342 -14.03 -6.09 16.89
N GLU A 343 -14.09 -6.91 15.84
CA GLU A 343 -15.08 -7.98 15.72
C GLU A 343 -14.68 -9.27 16.45
N ALA A 344 -13.40 -9.43 16.85
CA ALA A 344 -12.85 -10.68 17.38
C ALA A 344 -13.61 -11.24 18.57
N GLU A 345 -14.07 -10.39 19.51
CA GLU A 345 -14.79 -10.87 20.69
C GLU A 345 -16.15 -11.46 20.31
N LYS A 346 -16.88 -10.80 19.41
CA LYS A 346 -18.16 -11.29 18.89
C LYS A 346 -17.96 -12.61 18.13
N ILE A 347 -16.91 -12.71 17.33
CA ILE A 347 -16.55 -13.93 16.59
C ILE A 347 -16.26 -15.08 17.57
N ARG A 348 -15.44 -14.87 18.61
CA ARG A 348 -15.12 -15.91 19.61
C ARG A 348 -16.33 -16.36 20.43
N GLN A 349 -17.28 -15.47 20.66
CA GLN A 349 -18.53 -15.79 21.39
C GLN A 349 -19.58 -16.48 20.51
N HIS A 350 -19.38 -16.57 19.19
CA HIS A 350 -20.32 -17.21 18.29
C HIS A 350 -20.45 -18.71 18.61
N PRO A 351 -21.68 -19.29 18.65
CA PRO A 351 -21.89 -20.71 18.97
C PRO A 351 -21.08 -21.69 18.09
N GLY A 352 -20.85 -21.31 16.83
CA GLY A 352 -20.08 -22.08 15.87
C GLY A 352 -18.56 -21.98 15.99
N TYR A 353 -17.98 -21.04 16.76
CA TYR A 353 -16.56 -20.70 16.68
C TYR A 353 -15.61 -21.87 16.97
N GLU A 354 -15.74 -22.50 18.14
CA GLU A 354 -14.87 -23.62 18.54
C GLU A 354 -14.97 -24.81 17.58
N ARG A 355 -16.18 -25.09 17.09
CA ARG A 355 -16.43 -26.19 16.17
C ARG A 355 -15.92 -25.90 14.76
N MET A 356 -16.20 -24.71 14.24
CA MET A 356 -15.65 -24.21 12.97
C MET A 356 -14.13 -24.31 13.00
N LEU A 357 -13.49 -23.78 14.05
CA LEU A 357 -12.05 -23.75 14.17
C LEU A 357 -11.45 -25.15 14.23
N LYS A 358 -12.07 -26.06 15.01
CA LYS A 358 -11.69 -27.47 15.07
C LYS A 358 -11.77 -28.14 13.70
N ALA A 359 -12.90 -27.97 13.01
CA ALA A 359 -13.14 -28.58 11.71
C ALA A 359 -12.18 -28.08 10.61
N LEU A 360 -11.69 -26.85 10.74
CA LEU A 360 -10.72 -26.28 9.80
C LEU A 360 -9.27 -26.64 10.12
N GLN A 361 -8.95 -27.19 11.31
CA GLN A 361 -7.57 -27.54 11.70
C GLN A 361 -6.81 -28.41 10.69
N PRO A 362 -7.44 -29.42 10.03
CA PRO A 362 -6.74 -30.26 9.05
C PRO A 362 -6.44 -29.54 7.73
N THR A 363 -6.97 -28.33 7.52
CA THR A 363 -6.82 -27.55 6.29
C THR A 363 -5.83 -26.40 6.49
N ASN A 364 -5.53 -25.64 5.43
CA ASN A 364 -4.73 -24.43 5.55
C ASN A 364 -5.46 -23.31 6.33
N TYR A 365 -6.80 -23.35 6.41
CA TYR A 365 -7.58 -22.32 7.09
C TYR A 365 -7.43 -22.39 8.61
N GLY A 366 -7.41 -23.57 9.22
CA GLY A 366 -7.38 -23.68 10.68
C GLY A 366 -6.14 -23.04 11.33
N PRO A 367 -4.91 -23.42 10.92
CA PRO A 367 -3.69 -22.78 11.40
C PRO A 367 -3.61 -21.29 11.07
N TRP A 368 -4.09 -20.88 9.89
CA TRP A 368 -4.11 -19.47 9.49
C TRP A 368 -5.07 -18.64 10.36
N ILE A 369 -6.31 -19.10 10.55
CA ILE A 369 -7.29 -18.47 11.43
C ILE A 369 -6.77 -18.43 12.87
N ASN A 370 -6.18 -19.51 13.37
CA ASN A 370 -5.56 -19.53 14.70
C ASN A 370 -4.53 -18.41 14.86
N ASN A 371 -3.61 -18.28 13.89
CA ASN A 371 -2.57 -17.27 13.93
C ASN A 371 -3.15 -15.84 13.92
N MET A 372 -4.14 -15.56 13.07
CA MET A 372 -4.81 -14.25 13.05
C MET A 372 -5.58 -13.96 14.35
N MET A 373 -6.28 -14.96 14.88
CA MET A 373 -7.13 -14.83 16.07
C MET A 373 -6.34 -14.89 17.38
N GLU A 374 -5.05 -15.21 17.37
CA GLU A 374 -4.17 -15.10 18.54
C GLU A 374 -3.94 -13.63 18.93
N HIS A 375 -3.72 -12.78 17.92
CA HIS A 375 -3.50 -11.34 18.07
C HIS A 375 -4.30 -10.56 17.02
N PRO A 376 -5.65 -10.54 17.13
CA PRO A 376 -6.48 -9.87 16.15
C PRO A 376 -6.22 -8.36 16.21
N SER A 377 -6.17 -7.74 15.04
CA SER A 377 -5.92 -6.32 14.87
C SER A 377 -6.81 -5.76 13.79
N ASP A 378 -7.14 -4.48 13.92
CA ASP A 378 -7.74 -3.72 12.85
C ASP A 378 -6.64 -3.27 11.89
N SER A 379 -6.88 -3.46 10.60
CA SER A 379 -5.99 -3.07 9.50
C SER A 379 -6.63 -2.05 8.57
N ASP A 380 -7.84 -1.60 8.89
CA ASP A 380 -8.60 -0.59 8.14
C ASP A 380 -8.26 0.85 8.55
N HIS A 381 -7.46 1.06 9.60
CA HIS A 381 -7.00 2.39 10.03
C HIS A 381 -5.63 2.36 10.72
N LEU A 382 -4.90 3.49 10.63
CA LEU A 382 -3.61 3.69 11.27
C LEU A 382 -3.39 5.16 11.63
N GLU A 383 -2.92 5.40 12.85
CA GLU A 383 -2.48 6.71 13.33
C GLU A 383 -1.01 6.62 13.81
N ILE A 384 -0.15 7.49 13.29
CA ILE A 384 1.24 7.65 13.71
C ILE A 384 1.44 9.09 14.16
N HIS A 385 1.82 9.32 15.41
CA HIS A 385 2.01 10.66 16.00
C HIS A 385 3.47 11.09 16.05
#